data_AF-A0A0F6W3V1-F1
#
_entry.id   AF-A0A0F6W3V1-F1
#
_cell.length_a   1.000
_cell.length_b   1.000
_cell.length_c   1.000
_cell.angle_alpha   90.00
_cell.angle_beta   90.00
_cell.angle_gamma   90.00
#
_symmetry.space_group_name_H-M   'P 1'
#
loop_
_entity.id
_entity.type
_entity.pdbx_description
1 polymer ?
#
loop_
_entity_poly.entity_id
_entity_poly.type
_entity_poly.pdbx_seq_one_letter_code
_entity_poly.pdbx_strand_id
1 'polypeptide(L)'
;MSLRARAAALVALFGCVGCGTVDLGDNIVPPDLMLDEDFFYCRIQPEVIEPQGCAGGGAGEMGMCHTARSALRLVDTTGIAPPTCAEDRVEGTVPPEYVENFQAVQFTVQSDPLSSPFYRRPTGLDSHPRVIFPETSPEADLIATWIARGGL
;
A
#
# COMPACT_ATOMS: atom_id res chain seq x y z
N MET A 1 -1.82 62.55 -53.90
CA MET A 1 -2.48 61.22 -53.98
C MET A 1 -2.21 60.51 -52.66
N SER A 2 -3.10 60.65 -51.69
CA SER A 2 -4.21 59.73 -51.34
C SER A 2 -3.84 58.72 -50.25
N LEU A 3 -4.55 58.87 -49.13
CA LEU A 3 -4.67 58.01 -47.96
C LEU A 3 -4.92 56.53 -48.33
N ARG A 4 -4.46 55.60 -47.48
CA ARG A 4 -5.35 54.88 -46.54
C ARG A 4 -4.58 53.97 -45.58
N ALA A 5 -4.89 54.16 -44.30
CA ALA A 5 -4.60 53.29 -43.18
C ALA A 5 -5.30 51.93 -43.33
N ARG A 6 -4.65 50.86 -42.83
CA ARG A 6 -5.33 49.70 -42.23
C ARG A 6 -4.48 49.17 -41.08
N ALA A 7 -4.84 49.60 -39.88
CA ALA A 7 -4.47 48.93 -38.65
C ALA A 7 -5.18 47.57 -38.61
N ALA A 8 -4.42 46.50 -38.43
CA ALA A 8 -4.94 45.19 -38.05
C ALA A 8 -4.27 44.82 -36.72
N ALA A 9 -4.85 45.30 -35.62
CA ALA A 9 -4.52 44.83 -34.29
C ALA A 9 -5.21 43.47 -34.11
N LEU A 10 -4.46 42.38 -34.29
CA LEU A 10 -4.89 41.05 -33.90
C LEU A 10 -4.61 40.92 -32.40
N VAL A 11 -5.61 41.24 -31.57
CA VAL A 11 -5.62 40.88 -30.15
C VAL A 11 -5.95 39.40 -30.07
N ALA A 12 -4.92 38.55 -29.98
CA ALA A 12 -5.08 37.16 -29.60
C ALA A 12 -5.43 37.11 -28.11
N LEU A 13 -6.71 36.94 -27.78
CA LEU A 13 -7.12 36.49 -26.45
C LEU A 13 -6.58 35.06 -26.27
N PHE A 14 -5.40 34.95 -25.65
CA PHE A 14 -4.99 33.71 -25.01
C PHE A 14 -5.91 33.51 -23.80
N GLY A 15 -6.97 32.72 -24.01
CA GLY A 15 -7.76 32.18 -22.93
C GLY A 15 -6.86 31.28 -22.10
N CYS A 16 -6.48 31.76 -20.92
CA CYS A 16 -5.96 30.92 -19.84
C CYS A 16 -7.05 29.88 -19.53
N VAL A 17 -6.91 28.68 -20.10
CA VAL A 17 -7.63 27.50 -19.61
C VAL A 17 -7.09 27.30 -18.20
N GLY A 18 -7.86 27.78 -17.23
CA GLY A 18 -7.50 27.65 -15.82
C GLY A 18 -7.29 26.18 -15.51
N CYS A 19 -6.07 25.83 -15.07
CA CYS A 19 -5.91 24.75 -14.11
C CYS A 19 -6.77 25.15 -12.91
N GLY A 20 -8.02 24.67 -12.87
CA GLY A 20 -8.83 24.74 -11.67
C GLY A 20 -8.14 23.86 -10.63
N THR A 21 -7.29 24.46 -9.80
CA THR A 21 -6.91 23.84 -8.54
C THR A 21 -8.19 23.80 -7.72
N VAL A 22 -8.76 22.61 -7.54
CA VAL A 22 -9.79 22.42 -6.53
C VAL A 22 -9.12 22.76 -5.20
N ASP A 23 -9.52 23.89 -4.61
CA ASP A 23 -9.18 24.22 -3.23
C ASP A 23 -9.94 23.22 -2.36
N LEU A 24 -9.26 22.13 -1.99
CA LEU A 24 -9.81 21.10 -1.10
C LEU A 24 -10.02 21.64 0.33
N GLY A 25 -9.64 22.90 0.59
CA GLY A 25 -9.59 23.50 1.92
C GLY A 25 -8.59 22.79 2.81
N ASP A 26 -8.41 23.30 4.02
CA ASP A 26 -7.56 22.67 5.06
C ASP A 26 -8.18 21.40 5.66
N ASN A 27 -9.22 20.82 5.02
CA ASN A 27 -10.01 19.69 5.52
C ASN A 27 -9.72 18.37 4.79
N ILE A 28 -8.52 18.19 4.21
CA ILE A 28 -8.06 16.85 3.87
C ILE A 28 -7.64 16.17 5.17
N VAL A 29 -8.63 15.66 5.90
CA VAL A 29 -8.37 14.65 6.93
C VAL A 29 -8.19 13.35 6.17
N PRO A 30 -6.99 12.75 6.14
CA PRO A 30 -6.83 11.41 5.60
C PRO A 30 -7.83 10.50 6.31
N PRO A 31 -8.51 9.57 5.61
CA PRO A 31 -9.35 8.61 6.31
C PRO A 31 -8.50 7.92 7.38
N ASP A 32 -8.98 7.93 8.62
CA ASP A 32 -8.35 7.18 9.71
C ASP A 32 -8.57 5.69 9.40
N LEU A 33 -7.61 5.12 8.68
CA LEU A 33 -7.58 3.71 8.35
C LEU A 33 -7.38 2.92 9.65
N MET A 34 -8.44 2.31 10.15
CA MET A 34 -8.40 1.47 11.35
C MET A 34 -8.15 0.02 10.96
N LEU A 35 -6.88 -0.32 10.71
CA LEU A 35 -6.51 -1.68 10.35
C LEU A 35 -6.80 -2.67 11.49
N ASP A 36 -7.40 -3.80 11.12
CA ASP A 36 -7.70 -4.90 12.04
C ASP A 36 -6.40 -5.62 12.43
N GLU A 37 -5.88 -5.28 13.61
CA GLU A 37 -4.66 -5.87 14.18
C GLU A 37 -4.77 -7.38 14.34
N ASP A 38 -5.90 -7.88 14.85
CA ASP A 38 -6.11 -9.30 15.09
C ASP A 38 -6.08 -10.06 13.77
N PHE A 39 -6.75 -9.55 12.73
CA PHE A 39 -6.68 -10.15 11.40
C PHE A 39 -5.27 -10.14 10.82
N PHE A 40 -4.49 -9.08 11.06
CA PHE A 40 -3.09 -9.05 10.64
C PHE A 40 -2.27 -10.15 11.32
N TYR A 41 -2.38 -10.27 12.65
CA TYR A 41 -1.62 -11.25 13.42
C TYR A 41 -2.04 -12.69 13.13
N CYS A 42 -3.33 -12.91 12.90
CA CYS A 42 -3.89 -14.24 12.67
C CYS A 42 -3.78 -14.70 11.22
N ARG A 43 -3.86 -13.79 10.24
CA ARG A 43 -3.98 -14.15 8.82
C ARG A 43 -2.85 -13.58 7.98
N ILE A 44 -2.64 -12.26 8.01
CA ILE A 44 -1.68 -11.61 7.09
C ILE A 44 -0.23 -12.02 7.38
N GLN A 45 0.22 -11.93 8.63
CA GLN A 45 1.59 -12.28 8.97
C GLN A 45 1.91 -13.77 8.69
N PRO A 46 1.13 -14.73 9.22
CA PRO A 46 1.48 -16.16 9.09
C PRO A 46 1.07 -16.81 7.75
N GLU A 47 0.06 -16.28 7.04
CA GLU A 47 -0.40 -16.89 5.77
C GLU A 47 0.15 -16.16 4.54
N VAL A 48 0.60 -14.91 4.68
CA VAL A 48 1.09 -14.10 3.56
C VAL A 48 2.53 -13.65 3.73
N ILE A 49 2.85 -12.87 4.77
CA ILE A 49 4.18 -12.24 4.88
C ILE A 49 5.29 -13.30 5.05
N GLU A 50 5.10 -14.25 5.97
CA GLU A 50 6.10 -15.26 6.27
C GLU A 50 6.25 -16.30 5.15
N PRO A 51 5.19 -16.98 4.67
CA PRO A 51 5.33 -18.04 3.66
C PRO A 51 5.84 -17.53 2.31
N GLN A 52 5.55 -16.27 1.97
CA GLN A 52 5.98 -15.65 0.72
C GLN A 52 7.39 -15.05 0.82
N GLY A 53 8.06 -15.19 1.97
CA GLY A 53 9.41 -14.69 2.17
C GLY A 53 9.49 -13.18 1.94
N CYS A 54 8.50 -12.42 2.40
CA CYS A 54 8.49 -10.97 2.22
C CYS A 54 9.67 -10.31 2.94
N ALA A 55 10.00 -10.74 4.17
CA ALA A 55 11.15 -10.24 4.91
C ALA A 55 12.50 -10.67 4.30
N GLY A 56 12.85 -11.96 4.38
CA GLY A 56 14.16 -12.46 3.97
C GLY A 56 14.31 -12.74 2.47
N GLY A 57 13.22 -12.96 1.74
CA GLY A 57 13.29 -13.55 0.40
C GLY A 57 13.40 -15.08 0.44
N GLY A 58 13.36 -15.71 -0.73
CA GLY A 58 13.48 -17.15 -0.91
C GLY A 58 14.93 -17.66 -0.82
N ALA A 59 15.08 -18.98 -0.97
CA ALA A 59 16.38 -19.63 -0.98
C ALA A 59 17.28 -19.05 -2.08
N GLY A 60 18.46 -18.58 -1.70
CA GLY A 60 19.42 -17.95 -2.61
C GLY A 60 19.26 -16.44 -2.80
N GLU A 61 18.23 -15.80 -2.21
CA GLU A 61 17.98 -14.36 -2.32
C GLU A 61 18.73 -13.52 -1.24
N MET A 62 19.65 -14.16 -0.53
CA MET A 62 20.53 -13.55 0.49
C MET A 62 19.82 -12.81 1.64
N GLY A 63 18.57 -13.12 1.96
CA GLY A 63 17.97 -12.74 3.25
C GLY A 63 17.52 -11.28 3.38
N MET A 64 17.40 -10.51 2.29
CA MET A 64 17.34 -9.04 2.35
C MET A 64 16.24 -8.36 1.51
N CYS A 65 15.09 -9.00 1.28
CA CYS A 65 13.99 -8.36 0.55
C CYS A 65 13.45 -7.13 1.29
N HIS A 66 12.96 -7.33 2.52
CA HIS A 66 12.41 -6.27 3.35
C HIS A 66 13.11 -6.06 4.71
N THR A 67 14.10 -6.89 5.07
CA THR A 67 14.87 -6.71 6.32
C THR A 67 15.83 -5.51 6.29
N ALA A 68 16.41 -5.15 5.12
CA ALA A 68 17.46 -4.10 5.08
C ALA A 68 17.52 -3.21 3.81
N ARG A 69 16.85 -3.54 2.71
CA ARG A 69 17.03 -2.83 1.42
C ARG A 69 15.83 -2.02 0.88
N SER A 70 14.68 -2.10 1.53
CA SER A 70 13.41 -1.44 1.14
C SER A 70 12.99 -0.31 2.10
N ALA A 71 12.03 0.52 1.69
CA ALA A 71 11.38 1.47 2.61
C ALA A 71 10.47 0.76 3.64
N LEU A 72 9.71 -0.25 3.21
CA LEU A 72 8.99 -1.15 4.12
C LEU A 72 9.99 -2.07 4.81
N ARG A 73 10.19 -1.90 6.12
CA ARG A 73 11.09 -2.69 6.96
C ARG A 73 10.31 -3.80 7.64
N LEU A 74 10.67 -5.05 7.39
CA LEU A 74 10.06 -6.21 8.05
C LEU A 74 11.11 -6.98 8.84
N VAL A 75 10.71 -7.48 10.00
CA VAL A 75 11.44 -8.48 10.77
C VAL A 75 11.13 -9.86 10.21
N ASP A 76 12.16 -10.69 10.08
CA ASP A 76 12.01 -12.09 9.72
C ASP A 76 11.43 -12.88 10.90
N THR A 77 10.27 -13.49 10.71
CA THR A 77 9.57 -14.28 11.72
C THR A 77 9.83 -15.78 11.59
N THR A 78 10.73 -16.21 10.71
CA THR A 78 11.05 -17.63 10.50
C THR A 78 11.40 -18.32 11.83
N GLY A 79 10.61 -19.34 12.20
CA GLY A 79 10.82 -20.11 13.42
C GLY A 79 10.18 -19.50 14.67
N ILE A 80 9.50 -18.36 14.55
CA ILE A 80 8.66 -17.77 15.59
C ILE A 80 7.26 -18.37 15.45
N ALA A 81 6.72 -18.93 16.53
CA ALA A 81 5.38 -19.48 16.49
C ALA A 81 4.34 -18.34 16.34
N PRO A 82 3.35 -18.48 15.44
CA PRO A 82 2.26 -17.52 15.35
C PRO A 82 1.41 -17.51 16.63
N PRO A 83 0.70 -16.40 16.93
CA PRO A 83 -0.23 -16.37 18.05
C PRO A 83 -1.37 -17.38 17.87
N THR A 84 -1.96 -17.82 18.98
CA THR A 84 -3.20 -18.61 18.93
C THR A 84 -4.36 -17.72 18.55
N CYS A 85 -5.17 -18.18 17.59
CA CYS A 85 -6.32 -17.45 17.07
C CYS A 85 -7.59 -18.30 17.05
N ALA A 86 -8.71 -17.67 17.37
CA ALA A 86 -10.05 -18.21 17.18
C ALA A 86 -10.89 -17.18 16.42
N GLU A 87 -11.49 -17.60 15.30
CA GLU A 87 -12.34 -16.73 14.47
C GLU A 87 -11.65 -15.39 14.09
N ASP A 88 -10.41 -15.47 13.62
CA ASP A 88 -9.53 -14.32 13.29
C ASP A 88 -9.19 -13.39 14.47
N ARG A 89 -9.49 -13.79 15.71
CA ARG A 89 -9.17 -13.05 16.93
C ARG A 89 -8.02 -13.69 17.70
N VAL A 90 -7.08 -12.88 18.19
CA VAL A 90 -5.99 -13.37 19.03
C VAL A 90 -6.52 -13.79 20.41
N GLU A 91 -6.20 -15.02 20.85
CA GLU A 91 -6.56 -15.57 22.17
C GLU A 91 -5.36 -15.65 23.15
N GLY A 92 -4.19 -15.16 22.74
CA GLY A 92 -2.95 -15.27 23.51
C GLY A 92 -2.01 -14.08 23.33
N THR A 93 -0.73 -14.30 23.61
CA THR A 93 0.30 -13.28 23.44
C THR A 93 0.69 -13.17 21.97
N VAL A 94 0.70 -11.95 21.44
CA VAL A 94 1.27 -11.64 20.12
C VAL A 94 2.79 -11.55 20.23
N PRO A 95 3.57 -12.24 19.38
CA PRO A 95 5.02 -12.07 19.32
C PRO A 95 5.41 -10.61 19.03
N PRO A 96 6.45 -10.04 19.67
CA PRO A 96 6.89 -8.67 19.42
C PRO A 96 7.19 -8.38 17.94
N GLU A 97 7.73 -9.35 17.21
CA GLU A 97 8.07 -9.24 15.79
C GLU A 97 6.83 -9.10 14.91
N TYR A 98 5.71 -9.70 15.30
CA TYR A 98 4.43 -9.55 14.61
C TYR A 98 3.89 -8.13 14.81
N VAL A 99 4.01 -7.57 16.02
CA VAL A 99 3.64 -6.18 16.34
C VAL A 99 4.51 -5.20 15.53
N GLU A 100 5.82 -5.43 15.46
CA GLU A 100 6.74 -4.60 14.68
C GLU A 100 6.39 -4.62 13.18
N ASN A 101 6.09 -5.80 12.62
CA ASN A 101 5.67 -5.92 11.24
C ASN A 101 4.33 -5.23 10.96
N PHE A 102 3.34 -5.34 11.86
CA PHE A 102 2.08 -4.60 11.73
C PHE A 102 2.33 -3.09 11.67
N GLN A 103 3.11 -2.58 12.62
CA GLN A 103 3.47 -1.17 12.69
C GLN A 103 4.23 -0.69 11.45
N ALA A 104 5.06 -1.54 10.84
CA ALA A 104 5.74 -1.19 9.60
C ALA A 104 4.79 -1.18 8.40
N VAL A 105 3.90 -2.18 8.30
CA VAL A 105 2.97 -2.33 7.18
C VAL A 105 1.93 -1.21 7.16
N GLN A 106 1.36 -0.83 8.32
CA GLN A 106 0.28 0.17 8.37
C GLN A 106 0.63 1.51 7.70
N PHE A 107 1.91 1.92 7.69
CA PHE A 107 2.35 3.16 7.02
C PHE A 107 2.36 3.07 5.48
N THR A 108 2.20 1.86 4.94
CA THR A 108 2.23 1.60 3.49
C THR A 108 0.85 1.29 2.91
N VAL A 109 -0.15 1.08 3.77
CA VAL A 109 -1.49 0.67 3.35
C VAL A 109 -2.35 1.89 3.02
N GLN A 110 -3.21 1.74 2.01
CA GLN A 110 -4.27 2.69 1.67
C GLN A 110 -5.63 2.00 1.86
N SER A 111 -6.71 2.77 2.01
CA SER A 111 -8.06 2.26 2.29
C SER A 111 -8.70 1.46 1.15
N ASP A 112 -8.21 1.62 -0.08
CA ASP A 112 -8.62 0.81 -1.23
C ASP A 112 -7.48 -0.14 -1.63
N PRO A 113 -7.71 -1.47 -1.68
CA PRO A 113 -6.71 -2.43 -2.14
C PRO A 113 -6.10 -2.07 -3.50
N LEU A 114 -6.91 -1.59 -4.44
CA LEU A 114 -6.44 -1.25 -5.79
C LEU A 114 -5.60 0.03 -5.83
N SER A 115 -5.54 0.79 -4.73
CA SER A 115 -4.64 1.94 -4.54
C SER A 115 -3.48 1.64 -3.58
N SER A 116 -3.58 0.56 -2.79
CA SER A 116 -2.64 0.23 -1.72
C SER A 116 -1.36 -0.42 -2.26
N PRO A 117 -0.17 0.17 -2.04
CA PRO A 117 1.11 -0.44 -2.39
C PRO A 117 1.30 -1.85 -1.83
N PHE A 118 0.75 -2.11 -0.64
CA PHE A 118 0.83 -3.41 0.02
C PHE A 118 0.09 -4.53 -0.73
N TYR A 119 -0.93 -4.19 -1.52
CA TYR A 119 -1.62 -5.12 -2.42
C TYR A 119 -0.98 -5.13 -3.81
N ARG A 120 -0.83 -3.95 -4.42
CA ARG A 120 -0.47 -3.82 -5.85
C ARG A 120 0.92 -4.34 -6.20
N ARG A 121 1.90 -4.15 -5.32
CA ARG A 121 3.31 -4.51 -5.60
C ARG A 121 3.54 -6.02 -5.62
N PRO A 122 3.13 -6.81 -4.62
CA PRO A 122 3.31 -8.25 -4.67
C PRO A 122 2.49 -8.93 -5.78
N THR A 123 1.38 -8.33 -6.22
CA THR A 123 0.54 -8.86 -7.32
C THR A 123 0.99 -8.45 -8.73
N GLY A 124 1.99 -7.56 -8.85
CA GLY A 124 2.49 -7.10 -10.15
C GLY A 124 1.69 -5.97 -10.80
N LEU A 125 0.78 -5.34 -10.06
CA LEU A 125 0.05 -4.15 -10.49
C LEU A 125 0.84 -2.84 -10.31
N ASP A 126 1.91 -2.85 -9.53
CA ASP A 126 2.84 -1.73 -9.35
C ASP A 126 4.30 -2.21 -9.33
N SER A 127 5.25 -1.30 -9.45
CA SER A 127 6.68 -1.62 -9.49
C SER A 127 7.14 -2.34 -8.23
N HIS A 128 7.61 -3.57 -8.42
CA HIS A 128 8.29 -4.38 -7.42
C HIS A 128 9.34 -5.24 -8.14
N PRO A 129 10.50 -5.57 -7.52
CA PRO A 129 11.53 -6.39 -8.18
C PRO A 129 11.06 -7.80 -8.60
N ARG A 130 9.93 -8.27 -8.07
CA ARG A 130 9.37 -9.60 -8.28
C ARG A 130 7.84 -9.57 -8.15
N VAL A 131 7.14 -10.35 -8.96
CA VAL A 131 5.74 -10.70 -8.67
C VAL A 131 5.78 -11.86 -7.69
N ILE A 132 5.09 -11.74 -6.56
CA ILE A 132 5.11 -12.74 -5.49
C ILE A 132 4.00 -13.77 -5.71
N PHE A 133 2.79 -13.30 -5.95
CA PHE A 133 1.60 -14.13 -6.21
C PHE A 133 0.65 -13.41 -7.18
N PRO A 134 -0.19 -14.13 -7.96
CA PRO A 134 -1.15 -13.49 -8.86
C PRO A 134 -2.30 -12.82 -8.08
N GLU A 135 -2.97 -11.85 -8.70
CA GLU A 135 -4.15 -11.17 -8.10
C GLU A 135 -5.30 -12.12 -7.72
N THR A 136 -5.37 -13.30 -8.33
CA THR A 136 -6.40 -14.32 -8.08
C THR A 136 -6.00 -15.32 -6.99
N SER A 137 -4.93 -15.07 -6.24
CA SER A 137 -4.45 -15.99 -5.21
C SER A 137 -5.16 -15.77 -3.87
N PRO A 138 -5.21 -16.78 -2.99
CA PRO A 138 -5.72 -16.62 -1.63
C PRO A 138 -5.01 -15.51 -0.84
N GLU A 139 -3.70 -15.32 -1.05
CA GLU A 139 -2.92 -14.26 -0.41
C GLU A 139 -3.37 -12.86 -0.83
N ALA A 140 -3.66 -12.67 -2.12
CA ALA A 140 -4.22 -11.43 -2.64
C ALA A 140 -5.61 -11.16 -2.03
N ASP A 141 -6.46 -12.18 -1.95
CA ASP A 141 -7.80 -12.09 -1.33
C ASP A 141 -7.72 -11.72 0.15
N LEU A 142 -6.76 -12.29 0.90
CA LEU A 142 -6.54 -11.97 2.31
C LEU A 142 -6.13 -10.51 2.51
N ILE A 143 -5.17 -10.01 1.71
CA ILE A 143 -4.75 -8.61 1.78
C ILE A 143 -5.93 -7.68 1.44
N ALA A 144 -6.66 -7.97 0.36
CA ALA A 144 -7.81 -7.17 -0.04
C ALA A 144 -8.90 -7.14 1.04
N THR A 145 -9.19 -8.29 1.65
CA THR A 145 -10.15 -8.42 2.76
C THR A 145 -9.73 -7.60 3.97
N TRP A 146 -8.46 -7.69 4.37
CA TRP A 146 -7.93 -6.96 5.52
C TRP A 146 -8.01 -5.44 5.33
N ILE A 147 -7.57 -4.96 4.16
CA ILE A 147 -7.62 -3.54 3.82
C ILE A 147 -9.08 -3.06 3.80
N ALA A 148 -9.97 -3.81 3.15
CA ALA A 148 -11.38 -3.45 3.06
C ALA A 148 -12.06 -3.41 4.44
N ARG A 149 -11.69 -4.29 5.38
CA ARG A 149 -12.21 -4.26 6.77
C ARG A 149 -11.80 -3.00 7.52
N GLY A 150 -10.61 -2.47 7.28
CA GLY A 150 -10.10 -1.28 7.97
C GLY A 150 -10.50 0.06 7.33
N GLY A 151 -11.02 0.04 6.11
CA GLY A 151 -11.49 1.22 5.38
C GLY A 151 -12.99 1.54 5.53
N LEU A 152 -13.69 0.84 6.43
CA LEU A 152 -15.14 0.99 6.69
C LEU A 152 -15.45 1.96 7.83
#